data_AF-A0A7K7XS25-F1
#
_entry.id   AF-A0A7K7XS25-F1
#
_cell.length_a   1.000
_cell.length_b   1.000
_cell.length_c   1.000
_cell.angle_alpha   90.00
_cell.angle_beta   90.00
_cell.angle_gamma   90.00
#
_symmetry.space_group_name_H-M   'P 1'
#
loop_
_entity.id
_entity.type
_entity.pdbx_description
1 polymer ?
#
loop_
_entity_poly.entity_id
_entity_poly.type
_entity_poly.pdbx_seq_one_letter_code
_entity_poly.pdbx_strand_id
1 'polypeptide(L)'
;LWLLAFLGSLALLIHAYAKCVGLYFQYPHSTQLEEETEPNKIFPAITICNLNPARFSQLSSHDLYWAGEMLGLLNGAGQPLVPESPERSRLEALLGTLAMSEEEKSRPFHLEEFYERVGHQLDLGEMLVRCTFAKEDCNSSDFQTVS
;
A
#
# COMPACT_ATOMS: atom_id res chain seq x y z
N LEU A 1 61.47 41.36 13.46
CA LEU A 1 60.67 40.62 14.45
C LEU A 1 59.18 40.96 14.35
N TRP A 2 58.79 42.23 14.46
CA TRP A 2 57.40 42.69 14.30
C TRP A 2 56.74 42.30 12.97
N LEU A 3 57.44 42.48 11.84
CA LEU A 3 56.93 42.07 10.53
C LEU A 3 56.68 40.56 10.43
N LEU A 4 57.60 39.73 10.95
CA LEU A 4 57.45 38.28 10.94
C LEU A 4 56.30 37.83 11.85
N ALA A 5 56.14 38.44 13.03
CA ALA A 5 55.03 38.17 13.93
C ALA A 5 53.68 38.55 13.28
N PHE A 6 53.62 39.70 12.60
CA PHE A 6 52.44 40.14 11.86
C PHE A 6 52.10 39.18 10.71
N LEU A 7 53.07 38.81 9.88
CA LEU A 7 52.88 37.86 8.78
C LEU A 7 52.45 36.47 9.28
N GLY A 8 53.04 36.00 10.38
CA GLY A 8 52.63 34.76 11.03
C GLY A 8 51.18 34.80 11.51
N SER A 9 50.78 35.90 12.18
CA SER A 9 49.39 36.10 12.62
C SER A 9 48.41 36.16 11.46
N LEU A 10 48.78 36.84 10.35
CA LEU A 10 47.95 36.95 9.16
C LEU A 10 47.77 35.58 8.46
N ALA A 11 48.83 34.79 8.36
CA ALA A 11 48.77 33.45 7.77
C ALA A 11 47.86 32.51 8.58
N LEU A 12 47.96 32.53 9.91
CA LEU A 12 47.08 31.77 10.79
C LEU A 12 45.61 32.19 10.64
N LEU A 13 45.36 33.51 10.56
CA LEU A 13 44.03 34.06 10.34
C LEU A 13 43.42 33.53 9.03
N ILE A 14 44.15 33.66 7.92
CA ILE A 14 43.67 33.20 6.60
C ILE A 14 43.40 31.69 6.62
N HIS A 15 44.28 30.89 7.22
CA HIS A 15 44.10 29.44 7.32
C HIS A 15 42.84 29.06 8.10
N ALA A 16 42.59 29.71 9.24
CA ALA A 16 41.40 29.47 10.06
C ALA A 16 40.12 29.84 9.28
N TYR A 17 40.10 31.00 8.62
CA TYR A 17 38.96 31.43 7.81
C TYR A 17 38.68 30.49 6.63
N ALA A 18 39.71 30.06 5.90
CA ALA A 18 39.52 29.12 4.79
C ALA A 18 38.90 27.79 5.25
N LYS A 19 39.30 27.29 6.43
CA LYS A 19 38.69 26.11 7.04
C LYS A 19 37.23 26.34 7.45
N CYS A 20 36.93 27.44 8.11
CA CYS A 20 35.56 27.78 8.52
C CYS A 20 34.64 27.97 7.31
N VAL A 21 35.10 28.67 6.27
CA VAL A 21 34.35 28.86 5.01
C VAL A 21 34.15 27.52 4.30
N GLY A 22 35.19 26.67 4.26
CA GLY A 22 35.08 25.31 3.73
C GLY A 22 34.03 24.48 4.48
N LEU A 23 34.03 24.51 5.82
CA LEU A 23 33.04 23.82 6.66
C LEU A 23 31.64 24.41 6.47
N TYR A 24 31.51 25.72 6.34
CA TYR A 24 30.23 26.37 6.06
C TYR A 24 29.62 25.87 4.73
N PHE A 25 30.42 25.82 3.66
CA PHE A 25 29.97 25.32 2.35
C PHE A 25 29.88 23.81 2.24
N GLN A 26 30.26 23.05 3.28
CA GLN A 26 29.92 21.63 3.41
C GLN A 26 28.49 21.41 3.92
N TYR A 27 27.80 22.47 4.37
CA TYR A 27 26.44 22.43 4.90
C TYR A 27 26.23 21.30 5.94
N PRO A 28 27.07 21.19 6.98
CA PRO A 28 26.89 20.17 8.01
C PRO A 28 25.60 20.44 8.78
N HIS A 29 24.86 19.38 9.11
CA HIS A 29 23.64 19.44 9.89
C HIS A 29 23.77 18.55 11.14
N SER A 30 23.08 18.94 12.20
CA SER A 30 22.96 18.15 13.43
C SER A 30 21.48 18.05 13.77
N THR A 31 21.02 16.83 14.05
CA THR A 31 19.64 16.56 14.45
C THR A 31 19.61 16.31 15.95
N GLN A 32 18.78 17.05 16.66
CA GLN A 32 18.49 16.81 18.08
C GLN A 32 17.13 16.14 18.18
N LEU A 33 17.01 15.15 19.07
CA LEU A 33 15.80 14.38 19.29
C LEU A 33 15.30 14.65 20.71
N GLU A 34 14.01 14.93 20.83
CA GLU A 34 13.33 15.16 22.09
C GLU A 34 11.98 14.41 22.06
N GLU A 35 11.56 13.88 23.22
CA GLU A 35 10.32 13.14 23.38
C GLU A 35 9.40 13.89 24.34
N GLU A 36 8.29 14.40 23.82
CA GLU A 36 7.29 15.13 24.60
C GLU A 36 5.96 14.39 24.60
N THR A 37 5.37 14.21 25.79
CA THR A 37 4.03 13.66 25.94
C THR A 37 3.01 14.79 25.88
N GLU A 38 2.06 14.69 24.94
CA GLU A 38 1.02 15.69 24.73
C GLU A 38 -0.35 15.03 24.88
N PRO A 39 -1.29 15.64 25.62
CA PRO A 39 -2.58 15.02 25.92
C PRO A 39 -3.51 14.91 24.71
N ASN A 40 -3.37 15.80 23.72
CA ASN A 40 -4.25 15.87 22.55
C ASN A 40 -3.43 15.71 21.27
N LYS A 41 -3.27 14.48 20.80
CA LYS A 41 -2.64 14.19 19.51
C LYS A 41 -3.67 13.82 18.46
N ILE A 42 -3.38 14.15 17.21
CA ILE A 42 -4.19 13.76 16.06
C ILE A 42 -4.08 12.23 15.92
N PHE A 43 -5.22 11.54 15.93
CA PHE A 43 -5.24 10.11 15.67
C PHE A 43 -4.85 9.84 14.21
N PRO A 44 -3.90 8.95 13.94
CA PRO A 44 -3.41 8.72 12.59
C PRO A 44 -4.45 8.02 11.72
N ALA A 45 -4.29 8.13 10.41
CA ALA A 45 -5.04 7.31 9.48
C ALA A 45 -4.62 5.84 9.63
N ILE A 46 -5.61 4.94 9.75
CA ILE A 46 -5.40 3.50 9.85
C ILE A 46 -5.92 2.87 8.55
N THR A 47 -5.01 2.33 7.74
CA THR A 47 -5.35 1.60 6.52
C THR A 47 -5.32 0.10 6.79
N ILE A 48 -6.41 -0.59 6.47
CA ILE A 48 -6.56 -2.03 6.67
C ILE A 48 -6.98 -2.66 5.35
N CYS A 49 -6.30 -3.74 4.95
CA CYS A 49 -6.64 -4.53 3.77
C CYS A 49 -6.76 -5.99 4.16
N ASN A 50 -7.74 -6.70 3.60
CA ASN A 50 -7.77 -8.15 3.68
C ASN A 50 -6.63 -8.73 2.85
N LEU A 51 -5.91 -9.73 3.38
CA LEU A 51 -4.86 -10.43 2.63
C LEU A 51 -5.43 -11.24 1.46
N ASN A 52 -6.70 -11.64 1.55
CA ASN A 52 -7.39 -12.24 0.42
C ASN A 52 -7.85 -11.13 -0.55
N PRO A 53 -7.31 -11.06 -1.78
CA PRO A 53 -7.59 -9.96 -2.71
C PRO A 53 -9.00 -10.00 -3.27
N ALA A 54 -9.66 -11.16 -3.30
CA ALA A 54 -10.97 -11.32 -3.91
C ALA A 54 -11.84 -12.31 -3.14
N ARG A 55 -13.13 -11.99 -3.02
CA ARG A 55 -14.13 -12.93 -2.54
C ARG A 55 -14.42 -13.94 -3.64
N PHE A 56 -14.00 -15.19 -3.42
CA PHE A 56 -14.23 -16.28 -4.36
C PHE A 56 -15.71 -16.44 -4.73
N SER A 57 -16.62 -16.10 -3.80
CA SER A 57 -18.07 -16.15 -4.03
C SER A 57 -18.60 -15.14 -5.03
N GLN A 58 -17.85 -14.06 -5.31
CA GLN A 58 -18.22 -12.97 -6.22
C GLN A 58 -17.52 -13.06 -7.57
N LEU A 59 -16.64 -14.05 -7.77
CA LEU A 59 -15.96 -14.28 -9.04
C LEU A 59 -16.93 -14.84 -10.09
N SER A 60 -16.91 -14.22 -11.27
CA SER A 60 -17.59 -14.71 -12.46
C SER A 60 -16.63 -15.49 -13.37
N SER A 61 -17.20 -16.21 -14.34
CA SER A 61 -16.40 -16.91 -15.36
C SER A 61 -15.60 -15.92 -16.22
N HIS A 62 -16.16 -14.75 -16.54
CA HIS A 62 -15.44 -13.69 -17.24
C HIS A 62 -14.22 -13.18 -16.43
N ASP A 63 -14.36 -13.05 -15.11
CA ASP A 63 -13.24 -12.66 -14.23
C ASP A 63 -12.14 -13.71 -14.22
N LEU A 64 -12.50 -15.01 -14.18
CA LEU A 64 -11.51 -16.09 -14.23
C LEU A 64 -10.77 -16.12 -15.57
N TYR A 65 -11.45 -15.79 -16.67
CA TYR A 65 -10.82 -15.71 -17.99
C TYR A 65 -9.72 -14.63 -18.04
N TRP A 66 -9.97 -13.44 -17.48
CA TRP A 66 -9.03 -12.31 -17.54
C TRP A 66 -8.04 -12.24 -16.38
N ALA A 67 -8.48 -12.56 -15.17
CA ALA A 67 -7.73 -12.39 -13.93
C ALA A 67 -7.38 -13.72 -13.23
N GLY A 68 -7.82 -14.87 -13.73
CA GLY A 68 -7.61 -16.17 -13.07
C GLY A 68 -6.14 -16.53 -12.86
N GLU A 69 -5.27 -16.20 -13.82
CA GLU A 69 -3.82 -16.38 -13.67
C GLU A 69 -3.23 -15.38 -12.67
N MET A 70 -3.64 -14.10 -12.72
CA MET A 70 -3.21 -13.06 -11.78
C MET A 70 -3.57 -13.43 -10.33
N LEU A 71 -4.74 -14.01 -10.11
CA LEU A 71 -5.21 -14.48 -8.80
C LEU A 71 -4.55 -15.79 -8.35
N GLY A 72 -3.72 -16.42 -9.19
CA GLY A 72 -3.10 -17.72 -8.92
C GLY A 72 -4.10 -18.89 -8.90
N LEU A 73 -5.30 -18.70 -9.45
CA LEU A 73 -6.33 -19.74 -9.55
C LEU A 73 -6.11 -20.64 -10.77
N LEU A 74 -5.56 -20.07 -11.85
CA LEU A 74 -5.30 -20.75 -13.12
C LEU A 74 -3.81 -20.62 -13.50
N ASN A 75 -3.32 -21.57 -14.29
CA ASN A 75 -2.04 -21.44 -14.99
C ASN A 75 -2.23 -20.73 -16.35
N GLY A 76 -1.13 -20.42 -17.06
CA GLY A 76 -1.18 -19.82 -18.40
C GLY A 76 -1.84 -20.69 -19.49
N ALA A 77 -2.21 -21.94 -19.19
CA ALA A 77 -3.03 -22.80 -20.05
C ALA A 77 -4.52 -22.81 -19.66
N GLY A 78 -4.93 -21.99 -18.68
CA GLY A 78 -6.30 -21.90 -18.18
C GLY A 78 -6.72 -23.07 -17.28
N GLN A 79 -5.77 -23.85 -16.76
CA GLN A 79 -6.05 -25.02 -15.93
C GLN A 79 -6.02 -24.65 -14.43
N PRO A 80 -6.89 -25.24 -13.59
CA PRO A 80 -6.90 -25.00 -12.15
C PRO A 80 -5.58 -25.33 -11.47
N LEU A 81 -5.07 -24.38 -10.67
CA LEU A 81 -3.93 -24.59 -9.76
C LEU A 81 -4.37 -24.94 -8.32
N VAL A 82 -5.66 -24.78 -8.01
CA VAL A 82 -6.21 -25.01 -6.66
C VAL A 82 -6.21 -26.51 -6.31
N PRO A 83 -5.76 -26.92 -5.10
CA PRO A 83 -5.82 -28.32 -4.64
C PRO A 83 -7.27 -28.82 -4.55
N GLU A 84 -7.49 -30.14 -4.47
CA GLU A 84 -8.84 -30.69 -4.34
C GLU A 84 -9.54 -30.18 -3.07
N SER A 85 -10.55 -29.34 -3.27
CA SER A 85 -11.28 -28.63 -2.24
C SER A 85 -12.70 -28.31 -2.75
N PRO A 86 -13.65 -27.94 -1.88
CA PRO A 86 -14.97 -27.47 -2.33
C PRO A 86 -14.87 -26.21 -3.22
N GLU A 87 -13.83 -25.38 -3.02
CA GLU A 87 -13.55 -24.23 -3.88
C GLU A 87 -13.14 -24.68 -5.28
N ARG A 88 -12.40 -25.79 -5.41
CA ARG A 88 -12.05 -26.37 -6.69
C ARG A 88 -13.28 -26.84 -7.46
N SER A 89 -14.25 -27.51 -6.83
CA SER A 89 -15.49 -27.91 -7.52
C SER A 89 -16.29 -26.70 -8.03
N ARG A 90 -16.29 -25.61 -7.26
CA ARG A 90 -16.94 -24.35 -7.67
C ARG A 90 -16.15 -23.63 -8.76
N LEU A 91 -14.81 -23.66 -8.70
CA LEU A 91 -13.93 -23.17 -9.75
C LEU A 91 -14.19 -23.94 -11.05
N GLU A 92 -14.19 -25.27 -10.99
CA GLU A 92 -14.48 -26.14 -12.13
C GLU A 92 -15.89 -25.94 -12.68
N ALA A 93 -16.88 -25.64 -11.83
CA ALA A 93 -18.22 -25.26 -12.30
C ALA A 93 -18.19 -23.93 -13.07
N LEU A 94 -17.50 -22.91 -12.56
CA LEU A 94 -17.31 -21.63 -13.26
C LEU A 94 -16.52 -21.83 -14.56
N LEU A 95 -15.47 -22.66 -14.54
CA LEU A 95 -14.72 -23.03 -15.74
C LEU A 95 -15.56 -23.85 -16.72
N GLY A 96 -16.45 -24.72 -16.25
CA GLY A 96 -17.39 -25.47 -17.09
C GLY A 96 -18.39 -24.55 -17.78
N THR A 97 -18.76 -23.44 -17.14
CA THR A 97 -19.52 -22.35 -17.79
C THR A 97 -18.67 -21.48 -18.72
N LEU A 98 -17.35 -21.67 -18.78
CA LEU A 98 -16.49 -21.00 -19.78
C LEU A 98 -16.67 -21.51 -21.21
N ALA A 99 -17.73 -22.27 -21.50
CA ALA A 99 -18.35 -22.27 -22.82
C ALA A 99 -18.97 -20.88 -23.12
N MET A 100 -18.20 -19.81 -22.88
CA MET A 100 -18.57 -18.42 -23.07
C MET A 100 -18.87 -18.19 -24.55
N SER A 101 -19.93 -17.44 -24.85
CA SER A 101 -20.11 -16.96 -26.22
C SER A 101 -18.94 -16.04 -26.57
N GLU A 102 -18.58 -15.96 -27.86
CA GLU A 102 -17.52 -15.04 -28.32
C GLU A 102 -17.84 -13.57 -27.97
N GLU A 103 -19.11 -13.25 -27.76
CA GLU A 103 -19.55 -11.93 -27.28
C GLU A 103 -19.10 -11.70 -25.83
N GLU A 104 -19.13 -12.71 -24.97
CA GLU A 104 -18.72 -12.54 -23.58
C GLU A 104 -17.21 -12.41 -23.42
N LYS A 105 -16.42 -13.05 -24.29
CA LYS A 105 -14.96 -12.88 -24.34
C LYS A 105 -14.55 -11.51 -24.86
N SER A 106 -15.32 -10.95 -25.78
CA SER A 106 -15.06 -9.63 -26.36
C SER A 106 -15.53 -8.46 -25.49
N ARG A 107 -16.25 -8.73 -24.39
CA ARG A 107 -16.58 -7.70 -23.40
C ARG A 107 -15.30 -7.13 -22.75
N PRO A 108 -15.23 -5.81 -22.56
CA PRO A 108 -14.08 -5.17 -21.94
C PRO A 108 -13.96 -5.58 -20.46
N PHE A 109 -12.73 -5.81 -20.01
CA PHE A 109 -12.40 -6.09 -18.63
C PHE A 109 -11.76 -4.87 -17.98
N HIS A 110 -12.40 -4.32 -16.95
CA HIS A 110 -11.91 -3.16 -16.20
C HIS A 110 -11.45 -3.60 -14.80
N LEU A 111 -10.17 -3.39 -14.50
CA LEU A 111 -9.58 -3.84 -13.23
C LEU A 111 -10.18 -3.12 -12.00
N GLU A 112 -10.55 -1.85 -12.17
CA GLU A 112 -11.21 -1.04 -11.12
C GLU A 112 -12.57 -1.63 -10.75
N GLU A 113 -13.45 -1.85 -11.74
CA GLU A 113 -14.75 -2.51 -11.53
C GLU A 113 -14.59 -3.90 -10.89
N PHE A 114 -13.59 -4.66 -11.36
CA PHE A 114 -13.29 -5.97 -10.80
C PHE A 114 -13.00 -5.86 -9.29
N TYR A 115 -12.06 -5.02 -8.87
CA TYR A 115 -11.73 -4.88 -7.44
C TYR A 115 -12.87 -4.30 -6.60
N GLU A 116 -13.65 -3.35 -7.13
CA GLU A 116 -14.81 -2.80 -6.44
C GLU A 116 -15.90 -3.87 -6.17
N ARG A 117 -16.12 -4.77 -7.13
CA ARG A 117 -17.13 -5.82 -7.02
C ARG A 117 -16.65 -7.02 -6.21
N VAL A 118 -15.47 -7.56 -6.52
CA VAL A 118 -14.99 -8.81 -5.92
C VAL A 118 -14.25 -8.59 -4.59
N GLY A 119 -13.71 -7.39 -4.36
CA GLY A 119 -12.98 -7.03 -3.15
C GLY A 119 -13.85 -7.13 -1.90
N HIS A 120 -13.23 -7.27 -0.73
CA HIS A 120 -13.99 -7.35 0.51
C HIS A 120 -14.55 -5.99 0.93
N GLN A 121 -15.83 -5.95 1.25
CA GLN A 121 -16.51 -4.75 1.75
C GLN A 121 -16.44 -4.70 3.27
N LEU A 122 -16.26 -3.49 3.81
CA LEU A 122 -16.13 -3.24 5.25
C LEU A 122 -17.50 -3.02 5.92
N ASP A 123 -18.55 -3.64 5.39
CA ASP A 123 -19.91 -3.48 5.91
C ASP A 123 -20.07 -4.10 7.32
N LEU A 124 -20.95 -3.50 8.12
CA LEU A 124 -21.24 -3.97 9.47
C LEU A 124 -21.85 -5.37 9.43
N GLY A 125 -21.24 -6.30 10.16
CA GLY A 125 -21.67 -7.71 10.22
C GLY A 125 -21.01 -8.64 9.19
N GLU A 126 -20.26 -8.09 8.23
CA GLU A 126 -19.36 -8.85 7.35
C GLU A 126 -17.94 -8.79 7.92
N MET A 127 -17.04 -7.98 7.34
CA MET A 127 -15.69 -7.78 7.91
C MET A 127 -15.70 -6.92 9.17
N LEU A 128 -16.58 -5.93 9.27
CA LEU A 128 -16.64 -5.01 10.41
C LEU A 128 -17.63 -5.52 11.45
N VAL A 129 -17.14 -6.34 12.39
CA VAL A 129 -18.01 -6.89 13.44
C VAL A 129 -18.34 -5.85 14.52
N ARG A 130 -17.37 -5.02 14.90
CA ARG A 130 -17.53 -3.93 15.87
C ARG A 130 -16.48 -2.85 15.61
N CYS A 131 -16.88 -1.59 15.74
CA CYS A 131 -15.99 -0.44 15.64
C CYS A 131 -16.28 0.52 16.79
N THR A 132 -15.24 0.89 17.54
CA THR A 132 -15.35 1.89 18.61
C THR A 132 -14.09 2.76 18.64
N PHE A 133 -14.25 4.07 18.67
CA PHE A 133 -13.16 5.03 18.82
C PHE A 133 -13.50 6.03 19.93
N ALA A 134 -12.59 6.24 20.87
CA ALA A 134 -12.79 7.17 21.99
C ALA A 134 -14.12 6.98 22.79
N LYS A 135 -14.64 5.74 22.85
CA LYS A 135 -15.93 5.32 23.45
C LYS A 135 -17.17 5.70 22.63
N GLU A 136 -17.01 6.16 21.40
CA GLU A 136 -18.08 6.34 20.44
C GLU A 136 -18.09 5.16 19.46
N ASP A 137 -19.29 4.72 19.07
CA ASP A 137 -19.46 3.67 18.08
C ASP A 137 -19.23 4.25 16.68
N CYS A 138 -18.46 3.53 15.86
CA CYS A 138 -18.22 3.86 14.44
C CYS A 138 -18.86 2.81 13.53
N ASN A 139 -18.97 3.13 12.24
CA ASN A 139 -19.58 2.28 11.22
C ASN A 139 -18.77 2.29 9.92
N SER A 140 -19.24 1.55 8.90
CA SER A 140 -18.54 1.43 7.62
C SER A 140 -18.37 2.74 6.85
N SER A 141 -19.25 3.73 7.06
CA SER A 141 -19.14 5.05 6.43
C SER A 141 -18.04 5.94 7.01
N ASP A 142 -17.50 5.60 8.19
CA ASP A 142 -16.33 6.25 8.76
C ASP A 142 -15.01 5.78 8.12
N PHE A 143 -15.09 4.80 7.22
CA PHE A 143 -13.95 4.29 6.45
C PHE A 143 -14.06 4.72 4.99
N GLN A 144 -12.93 5.16 4.43
CA GLN A 144 -12.84 5.53 3.03
C GLN A 144 -12.11 4.44 2.25
N THR A 145 -12.72 4.00 1.14
CA THR A 145 -12.06 3.11 0.18
C THR A 145 -10.92 3.84 -0.51
N VAL A 146 -9.76 3.20 -0.61
CA VAL A 146 -8.59 3.69 -1.35
C VAL A 146 -8.48 2.90 -2.64
N SER A 147 -8.68 3.58 -3.78
CA SER A 147 -8.54 3.06 -5.15
C SER A 147 -7.23 3.53 -5.77
#